data_AF-A0A2B7XVT8-F1
#
_entry.id   AF-A0A2B7XVT8-F1
#
_cell.length_a   1.000
_cell.length_b   1.000
_cell.length_c   1.000
_cell.angle_alpha   90.00
_cell.angle_beta   90.00
_cell.angle_gamma   90.00
#
_symmetry.space_group_name_H-M   'P 1'
#
loop_
_entity.id
_entity.type
_entity.pdbx_description
1 polymer ?
#
loop_
_entity_poly.entity_id
_entity_poly.type
_entity_poly.pdbx_seq_one_letter_code
_entity_poly.pdbx_strand_id
1 'polypeptide(L)'
;MQALRDPLLLPRQHLVDRAGREWTGDLMTLKGALIRIIEYWDRLPDTAGFPCPISFSKSELENFEEMERSWFLSNTLMNHWREELGGVSEDGWISHEKYPEAISKVQELKEQWVAAAEGDAEDLELLNKGWPFRDFQEDN
;
A
#
# COMPACT_ATOMS: atom_id res chain seq x y z
N MET A 1 -16.99 -15.67 25.37
CA MET A 1 -16.55 -16.04 24.00
C MET A 1 -17.62 -15.80 22.92
N GLN A 2 -18.64 -14.97 23.14
CA GLN A 2 -19.70 -14.71 22.14
C GLN A 2 -19.33 -13.57 21.17
N ALA A 3 -18.56 -12.58 21.62
CA ALA A 3 -18.11 -11.44 20.81
C ALA A 3 -17.20 -11.82 19.62
N LEU A 4 -16.38 -12.87 19.76
CA LEU A 4 -15.52 -13.38 18.67
C LEU A 4 -16.31 -14.08 17.54
N ARG A 5 -17.63 -14.26 17.70
CA ARG A 5 -18.52 -14.84 16.69
C ARG A 5 -19.35 -13.80 15.96
N ASP A 6 -19.18 -12.50 16.27
CA ASP A 6 -19.86 -11.43 15.53
C ASP A 6 -19.28 -11.37 14.11
N PRO A 7 -20.08 -11.65 13.06
CA PRO A 7 -19.61 -11.55 11.66
C PRO A 7 -19.18 -10.13 11.28
N LEU A 8 -19.51 -9.13 12.08
CA LEU A 8 -19.17 -7.72 11.86
C LEU A 8 -17.89 -7.30 12.57
N LEU A 9 -17.32 -8.16 13.42
CA LEU A 9 -16.10 -7.84 14.16
C LEU A 9 -14.95 -7.49 13.21
N LEU A 10 -14.67 -8.36 12.24
CA LEU A 10 -13.55 -8.16 11.31
C LEU A 10 -13.76 -6.99 10.35
N PRO A 11 -14.92 -6.83 9.66
CA PRO A 11 -15.16 -5.67 8.80
C PRO A 11 -15.08 -4.33 9.54
N ARG A 12 -15.64 -4.24 10.76
CA ARG A 12 -15.57 -3.02 11.57
C ARG A 12 -14.15 -2.72 12.03
N GLN A 13 -13.45 -3.72 12.57
CA GLN A 13 -12.06 -3.55 13.01
C GLN A 13 -11.17 -3.11 11.85
N HIS A 14 -11.35 -3.72 10.68
CA HIS A 14 -10.61 -3.37 9.47
C HIS A 14 -10.87 -1.92 9.05
N LEU A 15 -12.14 -1.50 8.98
CA LEU A 15 -12.48 -0.11 8.62
C LEU A 15 -11.89 0.90 9.61
N VAL A 16 -12.01 0.65 10.91
CA VAL A 16 -11.46 1.54 11.95
C VAL A 16 -9.93 1.61 11.88
N ASP A 17 -9.25 0.47 11.70
CA ASP A 17 -7.79 0.43 11.52
C ASP A 17 -7.36 1.23 10.29
N ARG A 18 -8.05 1.10 9.14
CA ARG A 18 -7.69 1.85 7.94
C ARG A 18 -7.99 3.35 8.05
N ALA A 19 -9.11 3.72 8.66
CA ALA A 19 -9.43 5.13 8.92
C ALA A 19 -8.46 5.77 9.92
N GLY A 20 -7.80 4.98 10.78
CA GLY A 20 -6.79 5.46 11.70
C GLY A 20 -5.39 5.67 11.10
N ARG A 21 -5.18 5.39 9.81
CA ARG A 21 -3.86 5.42 9.15
C ARG A 21 -3.75 6.52 8.09
N GLU A 22 -4.53 7.60 8.19
CA GLU A 22 -4.57 8.64 7.14
C GLU A 22 -3.19 9.29 6.87
N TRP A 23 -2.29 9.31 7.86
CA TRP A 23 -0.93 9.83 7.69
C TRP A 23 0.01 8.91 6.89
N THR A 24 -0.35 7.66 6.62
CA THR A 24 0.49 6.74 5.83
C THR A 24 0.32 6.94 4.32
N GLY A 25 -0.61 7.81 3.90
CA GLY A 25 -0.89 8.09 2.49
C GLY A 25 -1.58 6.95 1.72
N ASP A 26 -1.96 5.86 2.41
CA ASP A 26 -2.62 4.71 1.79
C ASP A 26 -4.15 4.86 1.77
N LEU A 27 -4.63 5.50 0.70
CA LEU A 27 -6.07 5.63 0.43
C LEU A 27 -6.68 4.38 -0.20
N MET A 28 -5.86 3.48 -0.75
CA MET A 28 -6.33 2.30 -1.46
C MET A 28 -6.99 1.32 -0.50
N THR A 29 -6.33 1.04 0.62
CA THR A 29 -6.89 0.10 1.59
C THR A 29 -8.10 0.66 2.34
N LEU A 30 -8.14 1.98 2.61
CA LEU A 30 -9.31 2.64 3.17
C LEU A 30 -10.52 2.57 2.23
N LYS A 31 -10.34 2.89 0.94
CA LYS A 31 -11.41 2.78 -0.05
C LYS A 31 -11.91 1.34 -0.17
N GLY A 32 -11.02 0.35 -0.13
CA GLY A 32 -11.40 -1.07 -0.11
C GLY A 32 -12.22 -1.45 1.13
N ALA A 33 -11.86 -0.94 2.31
CA ALA A 33 -12.63 -1.14 3.54
C ALA A 33 -14.03 -0.50 3.47
N LEU A 34 -14.15 0.71 2.89
CA LEU A 34 -15.41 1.40 2.68
C LEU A 34 -16.32 0.67 1.67
N ILE A 35 -15.77 0.16 0.58
CA ILE A 35 -16.53 -0.64 -0.40
C ILE A 35 -17.09 -1.90 0.29
N ARG A 36 -16.26 -2.61 1.05
CA ARG A 36 -16.67 -3.84 1.74
C ARG A 36 -17.71 -3.57 2.83
N ILE A 37 -17.60 -2.48 3.62
CA ILE A 37 -18.55 -2.22 4.71
C ILE A 37 -19.97 -1.93 4.22
N ILE A 38 -20.14 -1.45 2.98
CA ILE A 38 -21.46 -1.22 2.37
C ILE A 38 -22.28 -2.53 2.34
N GLU A 39 -21.63 -3.68 2.06
CA GLU A 39 -22.28 -5.00 2.06
C GLU A 39 -22.78 -5.43 3.44
N TYR A 40 -22.25 -4.83 4.50
CA TYR A 40 -22.60 -5.12 5.89
C TYR A 40 -23.49 -4.05 6.51
N TRP A 41 -23.85 -2.98 5.77
CA TRP A 41 -24.58 -1.83 6.30
C TRP A 41 -25.83 -2.25 7.07
N ASP A 42 -26.71 -3.05 6.47
CA ASP A 42 -27.97 -3.51 7.08
C ASP A 42 -27.79 -4.37 8.35
N ARG A 43 -26.57 -4.80 8.64
CA ARG A 43 -26.22 -5.61 9.81
C ARG A 43 -25.60 -4.75 10.92
N LEU A 44 -25.18 -3.52 10.64
CA LEU A 44 -24.60 -2.62 11.64
C LEU A 44 -25.67 -2.18 12.65
N PRO A 45 -25.29 -1.91 13.90
CA PRO A 45 -26.23 -1.50 14.93
C PRO A 45 -26.77 -0.11 14.55
N ASP A 46 -28.03 0.16 14.88
CA ASP A 46 -28.66 1.48 14.67
C ASP A 46 -28.75 1.95 13.21
N THR A 47 -28.58 1.05 12.23
CA THR A 47 -28.73 1.35 10.79
C THR A 47 -30.07 0.90 10.20
N ALA A 48 -30.84 0.11 10.94
CA ALA A 48 -32.10 -0.45 10.47
C ALA A 48 -33.06 0.67 10.03
N GLY A 49 -33.48 0.63 8.76
CA GLY A 49 -34.38 1.63 8.17
C GLY A 49 -33.69 2.89 7.65
N PHE A 50 -32.35 2.99 7.76
CA PHE A 50 -31.57 4.08 7.18
C PHE A 50 -30.77 3.59 5.97
N PRO A 51 -30.79 4.33 4.84
CA PRO A 51 -29.93 4.00 3.72
C PRO A 51 -28.46 4.20 4.09
N CYS A 52 -27.57 3.43 3.46
CA CYS A 52 -26.12 3.63 3.62
C CYS A 52 -25.75 5.04 3.14
N PRO A 53 -24.98 5.83 3.93
CA PRO A 53 -24.65 7.20 3.59
C PRO A 53 -23.64 7.32 2.45
N ILE A 54 -23.00 6.21 2.08
CA ILE A 54 -21.99 6.13 1.03
C ILE A 54 -22.42 5.10 -0.01
N SER A 55 -22.08 5.38 -1.26
CA SER A 55 -22.29 4.46 -2.38
C SER A 55 -21.26 4.75 -3.46
N PHE A 56 -20.94 3.73 -4.26
CA PHE A 56 -20.03 3.85 -5.39
C PHE A 56 -20.76 3.41 -6.65
N SER A 57 -20.54 4.14 -7.74
CA SER A 57 -21.02 3.74 -9.07
C SER A 57 -20.32 2.47 -9.54
N LYS A 58 -20.95 1.76 -10.49
CA LYS A 58 -20.36 0.59 -11.13
C LYS A 58 -18.97 0.86 -11.71
N SER A 59 -18.82 2.01 -12.37
CA SER A 59 -17.54 2.46 -12.92
C SER A 59 -16.47 2.72 -11.85
N GLU A 60 -16.85 3.24 -10.68
CA GLU A 60 -15.90 3.44 -9.58
C GLU A 60 -15.43 2.12 -8.97
N LEU A 61 -16.31 1.12 -8.91
CA LEU A 61 -15.98 -0.22 -8.44
C LEU A 61 -15.07 -0.96 -9.43
N GLU A 62 -15.39 -0.91 -10.72
CA GLU A 62 -14.58 -1.53 -11.77
C GLU A 62 -13.17 -0.90 -11.83
N ASN A 63 -13.08 0.43 -11.78
CA ASN A 63 -11.80 1.14 -11.72
C ASN A 63 -11.03 0.79 -10.43
N PHE A 64 -11.72 0.77 -9.29
CA PHE A 64 -11.08 0.41 -8.02
C PHE A 64 -10.51 -1.01 -8.04
N GLU A 65 -11.21 -1.97 -8.63
CA GLU A 65 -10.73 -3.36 -8.73
C GLU A 65 -9.41 -3.46 -9.52
N GLU A 66 -9.30 -2.73 -10.63
CA GLU A 66 -8.07 -2.65 -11.41
C GLU A 66 -6.94 -1.98 -10.63
N MET A 67 -7.23 -0.84 -9.99
CA MET A 67 -6.26 -0.13 -9.15
C MET A 67 -5.81 -0.97 -7.94
N GLU A 68 -6.71 -1.69 -7.26
CA GLU A 68 -6.41 -2.55 -6.11
C GLU A 68 -5.48 -3.69 -6.52
N ARG A 69 -5.72 -4.30 -7.70
CA ARG A 69 -4.83 -5.34 -8.26
C ARG A 69 -3.43 -4.81 -8.52
N SER A 70 -3.31 -3.65 -9.18
CA SER A 70 -2.01 -3.01 -9.46
C SER A 70 -1.27 -2.63 -8.17
N TRP A 71 -1.99 -2.06 -7.20
CA TRP A 71 -1.45 -1.68 -5.89
C TRP A 71 -0.95 -2.91 -5.12
N PHE A 72 -1.69 -4.01 -5.13
CA PHE A 72 -1.28 -5.25 -4.45
C PHE A 72 0.00 -5.85 -5.04
N LEU A 73 0.10 -5.90 -6.37
CA LEU A 73 1.30 -6.38 -7.06
C LEU A 73 2.51 -5.49 -6.74
N SER A 74 2.30 -4.17 -6.76
CA SER A 74 3.35 -3.19 -6.45
C SER A 74 3.85 -3.32 -5.01
N ASN A 75 2.96 -3.46 -4.03
CA ASN A 75 3.35 -3.67 -2.63
C ASN A 75 4.05 -5.01 -2.42
N THR A 76 3.61 -6.07 -3.10
CA THR A 76 4.28 -7.38 -3.04
C THR A 76 5.72 -7.27 -3.54
N LEU A 77 5.92 -6.59 -4.67
CA LEU A 77 7.25 -6.36 -5.21
C LEU A 77 8.11 -5.49 -4.28
N MET A 78 7.55 -4.41 -3.73
CA MET A 78 8.27 -3.55 -2.79
C MET A 78 8.66 -4.28 -1.50
N ASN A 79 7.78 -5.12 -0.96
CA ASN A 79 8.07 -5.91 0.24
C ASN A 79 9.17 -6.92 -0.02
N HIS A 80 9.16 -7.59 -1.17
CA HIS A 80 10.25 -8.47 -1.57
C HIS A 80 11.60 -7.72 -1.58
N TRP A 81 11.67 -6.54 -2.19
CA TRP A 81 12.90 -5.75 -2.18
C TRP A 81 13.31 -5.29 -0.79
N ARG A 82 12.37 -4.87 0.06
CA ARG A 82 12.67 -4.49 1.46
C ARG A 82 13.29 -5.65 2.25
N GLU A 83 12.83 -6.88 2.01
CA GLU A 83 13.39 -8.08 2.62
C GLU A 83 14.83 -8.34 2.14
N GLU A 84 15.07 -8.30 0.82
CA GLU A 84 16.40 -8.47 0.22
C GLU A 84 17.42 -7.42 0.71
N LEU A 85 16.95 -6.19 0.93
CA LEU A 85 17.73 -5.07 1.46
C LEU A 85 18.00 -5.16 2.99
N GLY A 86 17.70 -6.30 3.61
CA GLY A 86 18.03 -6.56 5.02
C GLY A 86 16.88 -6.28 6.01
N GLY A 87 15.67 -6.13 5.50
CA GLY A 87 14.44 -5.92 6.28
C GLY A 87 14.17 -4.45 6.57
N VAL A 88 14.23 -3.60 5.54
CA VAL A 88 13.87 -2.18 5.65
C VAL A 88 12.38 -2.06 6.02
N SER A 89 12.03 -1.30 7.05
CA SER A 89 10.62 -1.10 7.43
C SER A 89 9.85 -0.35 6.35
N GLU A 90 8.51 -0.36 6.39
CA GLU A 90 7.66 0.38 5.44
C GLU A 90 8.02 1.88 5.37
N ASP A 91 8.37 2.47 6.51
CA ASP A 91 8.79 3.87 6.64
C ASP A 91 10.27 4.12 6.27
N GLY A 92 10.99 3.11 5.79
CA GLY A 92 12.38 3.24 5.35
C GLY A 92 13.44 3.06 6.43
N TRP A 93 13.06 2.65 7.65
CA TRP A 93 14.02 2.45 8.75
C TRP A 93 14.77 1.13 8.62
N ILE A 94 16.06 1.15 8.97
CA ILE A 94 16.89 -0.04 9.13
C ILE A 94 17.82 0.14 10.33
N SER A 95 18.28 -0.97 10.94
CA SER A 95 19.26 -0.88 12.02
C SER A 95 20.58 -0.32 11.52
N HIS A 96 21.25 0.47 12.38
CA HIS A 96 22.53 1.10 12.06
C HIS A 96 23.58 0.11 11.55
N GLU A 97 23.64 -1.08 12.16
CA GLU A 97 24.57 -2.15 11.80
C GLU A 97 24.38 -2.67 10.38
N LYS A 98 23.14 -2.68 9.88
CA LYS A 98 22.78 -3.18 8.54
C LYS A 98 22.77 -2.09 7.47
N TYR A 99 22.78 -0.82 7.88
CA TYR A 99 22.68 0.32 6.96
C TYR A 99 23.76 0.31 5.85
N PRO A 100 25.06 0.08 6.13
CA PRO A 100 26.07 0.05 5.08
C PRO A 100 25.84 -1.05 4.04
N GLU A 101 25.40 -2.24 4.48
CA GLU A 101 25.09 -3.35 3.59
C GLU A 101 23.86 -3.05 2.72
N ALA A 102 22.81 -2.47 3.32
CA ALA A 102 21.60 -2.10 2.60
C ALA A 102 21.89 -1.07 1.50
N ILE A 103 22.71 -0.06 1.77
CA ILE A 103 23.12 0.93 0.75
C ILE A 103 23.91 0.27 -0.38
N SER A 104 24.82 -0.66 -0.08
CA SER A 104 25.53 -1.44 -1.12
C SER A 104 24.55 -2.19 -2.02
N LYS A 105 23.58 -2.90 -1.42
CA LYS A 105 22.56 -3.64 -2.17
C LYS A 105 21.63 -2.76 -2.99
N VAL A 106 21.23 -1.59 -2.46
CA VAL A 106 20.43 -0.60 -3.21
C VAL A 106 21.19 -0.12 -4.44
N GLN A 107 22.50 0.14 -4.32
CA GLN A 107 23.34 0.55 -5.43
C GLN A 107 23.49 -0.56 -6.49
N GLU A 108 23.77 -1.80 -6.05
CA GLU A 108 23.84 -2.96 -6.94
C GLU A 108 22.52 -3.18 -7.69
N LEU A 109 21.38 -3.05 -7.01
CA LEU A 109 20.06 -3.17 -7.61
C LEU A 109 19.83 -2.10 -8.68
N LYS A 110 20.22 -0.86 -8.39
CA LYS A 110 20.11 0.24 -9.35
C LYS A 110 20.95 -0.02 -10.60
N GLU A 111 22.18 -0.50 -10.44
CA GLU A 111 23.07 -0.85 -11.54
C GLU A 111 22.51 -1.99 -12.40
N GLN A 112 21.92 -3.01 -11.78
CA GLN A 112 21.25 -4.10 -12.50
C GLN A 112 20.08 -3.59 -13.36
N TRP A 113 19.25 -2.71 -12.81
CA TRP A 113 18.11 -2.16 -13.55
C TRP A 113 18.55 -1.21 -14.67
N VAL A 114 19.61 -0.41 -14.43
CA VAL A 114 20.22 0.44 -15.47
C VAL A 114 20.82 -0.42 -16.60
N ALA A 115 21.47 -1.53 -16.27
CA ALA A 115 21.98 -2.46 -17.27
C ALA A 115 20.84 -3.14 -18.07
N ALA A 116 19.73 -3.48 -17.40
CA ALA A 116 18.56 -4.08 -18.04
C ALA A 116 17.81 -3.13 -18.99
N ALA A 117 17.97 -1.81 -18.83
CA ALA A 117 17.46 -0.83 -19.78
C ALA A 117 18.26 -0.79 -21.10
N GLU A 118 19.39 -1.50 -21.20
CA GLU A 118 20.21 -1.64 -22.43
C GLU A 118 20.60 -0.30 -23.10
N GLY A 119 20.62 0.80 -22.34
CA GLY A 119 20.92 2.14 -22.84
C GLY A 119 19.74 2.87 -23.49
N ASP A 120 18.53 2.35 -23.39
CA ASP A 120 17.31 3.05 -23.81
C ASP A 120 17.09 4.30 -22.95
N ALA A 121 17.00 5.46 -23.61
CA ALA A 121 16.94 6.74 -22.93
C ALA A 121 15.60 6.95 -22.19
N GLU A 122 14.50 6.40 -22.71
CA GLU A 122 13.17 6.49 -22.10
C GLU A 122 13.11 5.61 -20.85
N ASP A 123 13.59 4.38 -20.94
CA ASP A 123 13.63 3.45 -19.81
C ASP A 123 14.54 3.97 -18.68
N LEU A 124 15.71 4.51 -19.02
CA LEU A 124 16.61 5.13 -18.04
C LEU A 124 15.99 6.36 -17.37
N GLU A 125 15.23 7.16 -18.11
CA GLU A 125 14.51 8.31 -17.54
C GLU A 125 13.40 7.87 -16.59
N LEU A 126 12.61 6.87 -16.97
CA LEU A 126 11.55 6.29 -16.15
C LEU A 126 12.11 5.66 -14.87
N LEU A 127 13.22 4.91 -14.97
CA LEU A 127 13.92 4.34 -13.84
C LEU A 127 14.38 5.42 -12.85
N ASN A 128 15.01 6.48 -13.35
CA ASN A 128 15.50 7.56 -12.48
C ASN A 128 14.37 8.34 -11.82
N LYS A 129 13.25 8.53 -12.51
CA LYS A 129 12.05 9.19 -11.95
C LYS A 129 11.31 8.31 -10.94
N GLY A 130 11.24 7.00 -11.20
CA GLY A 130 10.51 6.02 -10.41
C GLY A 130 11.32 5.32 -9.33
N TRP A 131 12.61 5.65 -9.15
CA TRP A 131 13.48 4.95 -8.22
C TRP A 131 12.98 5.10 -6.76
N PRO A 132 12.55 4.00 -6.11
CA PRO A 132 11.88 4.08 -4.81
C PRO A 132 12.84 4.36 -3.64
N PHE A 133 14.13 4.09 -3.81
CA PHE A 133 15.16 4.29 -2.78
C PHE A 133 16.03 5.52 -3.06
N ARG A 134 15.41 6.59 -3.54
CA ARG A 134 16.11 7.85 -3.80
C ARG A 134 16.36 8.57 -2.47
N ASP A 135 17.59 9.03 -2.27
CA ASP A 135 17.89 9.93 -1.15
C ASP A 135 17.05 11.20 -1.27
N PHE A 136 16.23 11.45 -0.24
CA PHE A 136 15.56 12.73 -0.08
C PHE A 136 16.54 13.67 0.63
N GLN A 137 17.03 14.68 -0.09
CA GLN A 137 17.73 15.79 0.55
C GLN A 137 16.68 16.71 1.15
N GLU A 138 16.61 16.76 2.47
CA GLU A 138 15.89 17.83 3.16
C GLU A 138 16.69 19.13 2.94
N ASP A 139 16.11 20.07 2.19
CA ASP A 139 16.62 21.42 2.11
C ASP A 139 16.52 22.07 3.51
N ASN A 140 17.67 22.34 4.14
CA ASN A 140 17.77 23.03 5.43
C ASN A 140 17.57 24.55 5.31
#